data_AF-A0A2N0KNE6-F1
#
_entry.id   AF-A0A2N0KNE6-F1
#
_cell.length_a   1.000
_cell.length_b   1.000
_cell.length_c   1.000
_cell.angle_alpha   90.00
_cell.angle_beta   90.00
_cell.angle_gamma   90.00
#
_symmetry.space_group_name_H-M   'P 1'
#
loop_
_entity.id
_entity.type
_entity.pdbx_description
1 polymer ?
#
loop_
_entity_poly.entity_id
_entity_poly.type
_entity_poly.pdbx_seq_one_letter_code
_entity_poly.pdbx_strand_id
1 'polypeptide(L)'
;MGDYAYLVMMDIPAEMEDEFNRVYDTQHVPNIVKAPGVNGCVRYRVESTNNQGMARYAALYDIDSPDIPTSDGWLAESEKGDWPTQIRPHATNRTHTIYKKVG
;
A
#
# COMPACT_ATOMS: atom_id res chain seq x y z
N MET A 1 12.15 7.78 10.60
CA MET A 1 10.76 8.21 10.32
C MET A 1 10.86 9.30 9.31
N GLY A 2 10.25 9.10 8.16
CA GLY A 2 10.35 9.98 7.00
C GLY A 2 9.52 11.25 7.17
N ASP A 3 9.68 12.14 6.19
CA ASP A 3 8.96 13.41 6.13
C ASP A 3 7.62 13.31 5.39
N TYR A 4 7.32 12.14 4.80
CA TYR A 4 6.15 11.91 3.97
C TYR A 4 5.45 10.60 4.32
N ALA A 5 4.14 10.60 4.15
CA ALA A 5 3.31 9.40 4.27
C ALA A 5 2.62 9.13 2.92
N TYR A 6 2.83 7.96 2.35
CA TYR A 6 2.19 7.53 1.13
C TYR A 6 1.07 6.55 1.44
N LEU A 7 -0.17 7.01 1.23
CA LEU A 7 -1.38 6.26 1.45
C LEU A 7 -1.84 5.64 0.13
N VAL A 8 -1.95 4.31 0.12
CA VAL A 8 -2.61 3.57 -0.96
C VAL A 8 -3.89 2.97 -0.39
N MET A 9 -5.03 3.29 -0.99
CA MET A 9 -6.29 2.64 -0.63
C MET A 9 -6.83 1.83 -1.81
N MET A 10 -7.60 0.79 -1.53
CA MET A 10 -8.23 -0.06 -2.53
C MET A 10 -9.33 -0.94 -1.96
N ASP A 11 -10.19 -1.40 -2.86
CA ASP A 11 -11.13 -2.49 -2.63
C ASP A 11 -10.62 -3.77 -3.28
N ILE A 12 -10.99 -4.91 -2.69
CA ILE A 12 -10.72 -6.25 -3.23
C ILE A 12 -12.03 -7.06 -3.20
N PRO A 13 -12.29 -7.96 -4.17
CA PRO A 13 -13.42 -8.89 -4.07
C PRO A 13 -13.39 -9.69 -2.76
N ALA A 14 -14.56 -9.93 -2.18
CA ALA A 14 -14.65 -10.56 -0.85
C ALA A 14 -14.06 -11.98 -0.86
N GLU A 15 -14.23 -12.71 -1.96
CA GLU A 15 -13.67 -14.04 -2.17
C GLU A 15 -12.15 -14.09 -2.26
N MET A 16 -11.49 -12.93 -2.47
CA MET A 16 -10.02 -12.81 -2.53
C MET A 16 -9.43 -12.19 -1.27
N GLU A 17 -10.25 -11.81 -0.29
CA GLU A 17 -9.82 -11.00 0.86
C GLU A 17 -8.76 -11.70 1.71
N ASP A 18 -8.92 -13.01 1.98
CA ASP A 18 -7.96 -13.79 2.75
C ASP A 18 -6.61 -13.87 2.02
N GLU A 19 -6.64 -14.12 0.71
CA GLU A 19 -5.44 -14.24 -0.11
C GLU A 19 -4.74 -12.88 -0.28
N PHE A 20 -5.51 -11.81 -0.48
CA PHE A 20 -5.02 -10.43 -0.46
C PHE A 20 -4.27 -10.13 0.83
N ASN A 21 -4.86 -10.45 1.99
CA ASN A 21 -4.26 -10.19 3.29
C ASN A 21 -2.98 -11.02 3.48
N ARG A 22 -3.02 -12.31 3.15
CA ARG A 22 -1.86 -13.21 3.21
C ARG A 22 -0.71 -12.69 2.36
N VAL A 23 -0.97 -12.34 1.09
CA VAL A 23 0.05 -11.84 0.16
C VAL A 23 0.62 -10.51 0.65
N TYR A 24 -0.22 -9.60 1.16
CA TYR A 24 0.25 -8.33 1.69
C TYR A 24 1.19 -8.51 2.89
N ASP A 25 0.81 -9.36 3.85
CA ASP A 25 1.55 -9.55 5.10
C ASP A 25 2.83 -10.36 4.93
N THR A 26 2.82 -11.34 4.02
CA THR A 26 3.94 -12.29 3.88
C THR A 26 4.89 -11.93 2.75
N GLN A 27 4.47 -11.11 1.79
CA GLN A 27 5.26 -10.81 0.60
C GLN A 27 5.32 -9.32 0.26
N HIS A 28 4.18 -8.68 -0.02
CA HIS A 28 4.17 -7.34 -0.62
C HIS A 28 4.79 -6.27 0.28
N VAL A 29 4.29 -6.12 1.51
CA VAL A 29 4.85 -5.15 2.47
C VAL A 29 6.28 -5.52 2.88
N PRO A 30 6.60 -6.78 3.25
CA PRO A 30 7.96 -7.19 3.54
C PRO A 30 8.96 -6.94 2.41
N ASN A 31 8.53 -6.94 1.15
CA ASN A 31 9.38 -6.56 0.02
C ASN A 31 9.51 -5.04 -0.09
N ILE A 32 8.41 -4.30 -0.09
CA ILE A 32 8.42 -2.83 -0.25
C ILE A 32 9.26 -2.13 0.82
N VAL A 33 9.22 -2.59 2.08
CA VAL A 33 10.01 -1.96 3.16
C VAL A 33 11.53 -2.18 3.01
N LYS A 34 11.98 -2.98 2.04
CA LYS A 34 13.40 -3.10 1.66
C LYS A 34 13.83 -2.03 0.65
N ALA A 35 12.87 -1.34 0.02
CA ALA A 35 13.18 -0.30 -0.95
C ALA A 35 13.86 0.89 -0.25
N PRO A 36 14.95 1.45 -0.82
CA PRO A 36 15.59 2.64 -0.27
C PRO A 36 14.60 3.79 -0.11
N GLY A 37 14.61 4.44 1.06
CA GLY A 37 13.72 5.55 1.39
C GLY A 37 12.33 5.15 1.87
N VAL A 38 12.07 3.85 2.10
CA VAL A 38 10.88 3.34 2.79
C VAL A 38 11.25 2.94 4.21
N ASN A 39 10.64 3.58 5.20
CA ASN A 39 10.92 3.39 6.62
C ASN A 39 10.01 2.35 7.28
N GLY A 40 8.87 2.05 6.66
CA GLY A 40 7.90 1.09 7.16
C GLY A 40 6.55 1.18 6.46
N CYS A 41 5.63 0.30 6.84
CA CYS A 41 4.26 0.30 6.39
C CYS A 41 3.33 -0.18 7.51
N VAL A 42 2.17 0.47 7.64
CA VAL A 42 1.06 -0.03 8.47
C VAL A 42 -0.17 -0.20 7.58
N ARG A 43 -0.96 -1.23 7.85
CA ARG A 43 -2.19 -1.54 7.12
C ARG A 43 -3.40 -1.32 8.01
N TYR A 44 -4.48 -0.83 7.42
CA TYR A 44 -5.75 -0.60 8.08
C TYR A 44 -6.89 -1.15 7.24
N ARG A 45 -7.94 -1.57 7.92
CA ARG A 45 -9.26 -1.84 7.34
C ARG A 45 -10.24 -0.82 7.90
N VAL A 46 -11.12 -0.31 7.05
CA VAL A 46 -12.17 0.63 7.48
C VAL A 46 -13.11 -0.08 8.46
N GLU A 47 -13.25 0.49 9.65
CA GLU A 47 -14.24 0.08 10.66
C GLU A 47 -15.51 0.95 10.58
N SER A 48 -15.34 2.25 10.34
CA SER A 48 -16.44 3.20 10.13
C SER A 48 -15.98 4.37 9.25
N THR A 49 -16.92 4.97 8.51
CA THR A 49 -16.64 6.09 7.59
C THR A 49 -17.92 6.90 7.35
N ASN A 50 -17.78 8.22 7.15
CA ASN A 50 -18.87 9.08 6.66
C ASN A 50 -18.90 9.16 5.11
N ASN A 51 -17.89 8.59 4.45
CA ASN A 51 -17.80 8.47 2.99
C ASN A 51 -18.15 7.05 2.57
N GLN A 52 -19.34 6.86 1.98
CA GLN A 52 -19.86 5.57 1.52
C GLN A 52 -19.02 4.93 0.40
N GLY A 53 -18.22 5.72 -0.34
CA GLY A 53 -17.32 5.23 -1.39
C GLY A 53 -15.88 4.98 -0.94
N MET A 54 -15.61 5.05 0.37
CA MET A 54 -14.27 4.82 0.91
C MET A 54 -13.84 3.37 0.63
N ALA A 55 -12.64 3.22 0.04
CA ALA A 55 -12.03 1.92 -0.15
C ALA A 55 -11.79 1.20 1.19
N ARG A 56 -12.09 -0.11 1.25
CA ARG A 56 -12.09 -0.89 2.50
C ARG A 56 -10.72 -1.03 3.14
N TYR A 57 -9.65 -1.03 2.34
CA TYR A 57 -8.29 -1.24 2.82
C TYR A 57 -7.40 -0.03 2.56
N ALA A 58 -6.49 0.24 3.49
CA ALA A 58 -5.46 1.26 3.40
C ALA A 58 -4.09 0.67 3.77
N ALA A 59 -3.06 1.01 2.99
CA ALA A 59 -1.65 0.80 3.31
C ALA A 59 -0.97 2.16 3.40
N LEU A 60 -0.41 2.47 4.55
CA LEU A 60 0.28 3.73 4.84
C LEU A 60 1.77 3.47 4.97
N TYR A 61 2.53 3.95 4.00
CA TYR A 61 3.98 3.85 3.95
C TYR A 61 4.62 5.12 4.50
N ASP A 62 5.58 4.96 5.40
CA ASP A 62 6.45 6.06 5.85
C ASP A 62 7.65 6.17 4.90
N ILE A 63 7.82 7.31 4.22
CA ILE A 63 8.80 7.47 3.14
C ILE A 63 9.56 8.81 3.26
N ASP A 64 10.78 8.82 2.76
CA ASP A 64 11.68 9.99 2.89
C ASP A 64 11.41 11.10 1.86
N SER A 65 10.77 10.78 0.73
CA SER A 65 10.52 11.72 -0.38
C SER A 65 9.21 11.38 -1.12
N PRO A 66 8.51 12.35 -1.71
CA PRO A 66 7.32 12.07 -2.53
C PRO A 66 7.63 11.28 -3.81
N ASP A 67 8.89 11.20 -4.23
CA ASP A 67 9.26 10.51 -5.47
C ASP A 67 9.47 8.99 -5.28
N ILE A 68 9.48 8.52 -4.03
CA ILE A 68 9.76 7.12 -3.68
C ILE A 68 8.84 6.12 -4.41
N PRO A 69 7.50 6.32 -4.52
CA PRO A 69 6.62 5.35 -5.21
C PRO A 69 6.91 5.17 -6.71
N THR A 70 7.63 6.12 -7.32
CA THR A 70 8.05 6.07 -8.73
C THR A 70 9.53 5.73 -8.91
N SER A 71 10.28 5.56 -7.81
CA SER A 71 11.70 5.22 -7.86
C SER A 71 11.92 3.78 -8.32
N ASP A 72 13.07 3.53 -8.96
CA ASP A 72 13.45 2.18 -9.41
C ASP A 72 13.49 1.16 -8.25
N GLY A 73 13.92 1.60 -7.06
CA GLY A 73 13.97 0.75 -5.87
C GLY A 73 12.58 0.30 -5.42
N TRP A 74 11.62 1.22 -5.38
CA TRP A 74 10.24 0.87 -5.07
C TRP A 74 9.64 -0.04 -6.15
N LEU A 75 9.79 0.32 -7.42
CA LEU A 75 9.23 -0.45 -8.54
C LEU A 75 9.77 -1.89 -8.51
N ALA A 76 11.09 -2.06 -8.33
CA ALA A 76 11.73 -3.36 -8.26
C ALA A 76 11.20 -4.24 -7.10
N GLU A 77 10.96 -3.68 -5.93
CA GLU A 77 10.40 -4.45 -4.79
C GLU A 77 8.89 -4.69 -4.93
N SER A 78 8.14 -3.72 -5.47
CA SER A 78 6.68 -3.80 -5.60
C SER A 78 6.21 -4.79 -6.66
N GLU A 79 7.05 -5.09 -7.65
CA GLU A 79 6.80 -6.11 -8.69
C GLU A 79 7.21 -7.54 -8.27
N LYS A 80 7.57 -7.77 -7.00
CA LYS A 80 7.89 -9.11 -6.49
C LYS A 80 6.68 -9.81 -5.87
N GLY A 81 6.74 -11.15 -5.87
CA GLY A 81 5.75 -12.01 -5.24
C GLY A 81 4.44 -12.08 -6.02
N ASP A 82 3.38 -12.44 -5.32
CA ASP A 82 2.07 -12.73 -5.89
C ASP A 82 1.22 -11.47 -6.09
N TRP A 83 1.59 -10.35 -5.46
CA TRP A 83 0.85 -9.10 -5.57
C TRP A 83 0.61 -8.65 -7.02
N PRO A 84 1.62 -8.55 -7.90
CA PRO A 84 1.45 -7.92 -9.23
C PRO A 84 0.57 -8.73 -10.18
N THR A 85 0.58 -10.05 -10.04
CA THR A 85 -0.05 -11.00 -10.97
C THR A 85 -1.34 -11.60 -10.42
N GLN A 86 -1.43 -11.87 -9.12
CA GLN A 86 -2.57 -12.55 -8.51
C GLN A 86 -3.55 -11.58 -7.85
N ILE A 87 -3.07 -10.48 -7.27
CA ILE A 87 -3.90 -9.58 -6.46
C ILE A 87 -4.22 -8.27 -7.19
N ARG A 88 -3.19 -7.55 -7.66
CA ARG A 88 -3.32 -6.22 -8.28
C ARG A 88 -4.35 -6.15 -9.42
N PRO A 89 -4.50 -7.16 -10.30
CA PRO A 89 -5.51 -7.12 -11.37
C PRO A 89 -6.95 -7.05 -10.86
N HIS A 90 -7.20 -7.46 -9.63
CA HIS A 90 -8.52 -7.47 -8.99
C HIS A 90 -8.73 -6.28 -8.03
N ALA A 91 -7.66 -5.51 -7.73
CA ALA A 91 -7.75 -4.34 -6.89
C ALA A 91 -8.50 -3.21 -7.61
N THR A 92 -9.57 -2.71 -7.00
CA THR A 92 -10.42 -1.64 -7.53
C THR A 92 -10.45 -0.45 -6.58
N ASN A 93 -11.10 0.65 -6.97
CA ASN A 93 -11.18 1.88 -6.17
C ASN A 93 -9.80 2.35 -5.64
N ARG A 94 -8.78 2.19 -6.48
CA ARG A 94 -7.39 2.35 -6.06
C ARG A 94 -7.01 3.83 -6.06
N THR A 95 -6.68 4.36 -4.89
CA THR A 95 -6.22 5.75 -4.73
C THR A 95 -4.82 5.80 -4.16
N HIS A 96 -4.08 6.81 -4.60
CA HIS A 96 -2.67 7.04 -4.26
C HIS A 96 -2.56 8.47 -3.78
N THR A 97 -2.10 8.67 -2.56
CA THR A 97 -2.02 10.01 -1.97
C THR A 97 -0.76 10.13 -1.15
N ILE A 98 -0.03 11.22 -1.35
CA ILE A 98 1.17 11.54 -0.58
C ILE A 98 0.85 12.73 0.32
N TYR A 99 1.07 12.54 1.61
CA TYR A 99 1.01 13.59 2.61
C TYR A 99 2.42 13.98 3.01
N LYS A 100 2.66 15.28 3.16
CA LYS A 100 3.85 15.77 3.85
C LYS A 100 3.53 15.88 5.33
N LYS A 101 4.42 15.38 6.19
CA LYS A 101 4.32 15.53 7.63
C LYS A 101 4.35 17.02 8.00
N VAL A 102 3.47 17.42 8.92
CA VAL A 102 3.41 18.77 9.48
C VAL A 102 3.58 18.65 10.99
N GLY A 103 4.80 18.90 11.48
CA GLY A 103 5.17 18.76 12.90
C GLY A 103 5.71 17.39 13.25
#